data_AF-A0A550CUV9-F1
#
_entry.id   AF-A0A550CUV9-F1
#
_cell.length_a   1.000
_cell.length_b   1.000
_cell.length_c   1.000
_cell.angle_alpha   90.00
_cell.angle_beta   90.00
_cell.angle_gamma   90.00
#
_symmetry.space_group_name_H-M   'P 1'
#
loop_
_entity.id
_entity.type
_entity.pdbx_description
1 polymer ?
#
loop_
_entity_poly.entity_id
_entity_poly.type
_entity_poly.pdbx_seq_one_letter_code
_entity_poly.pdbx_strand_id
1 'polypeptide(L)'
;MAGQDFYEEQTWKADASAVALVGWCVRHMDRDAYEDLWHLIIPPVMTLLDDYQTEYKLRGVLVVRDMLGRAPASLLQRTGIAALLQTSLNKCLGVTDGPQAPIILREASNAILDLVELTTLEGSAARFSQLCTLLGDGIIGTTWTYAAREKDLMLASLETLPAIIDVLGVGAARYLRALVSQLSHVLVEDMPVKHQLASLKALETVLKRCGPCTHRWRGTILDGIARSWVRLMEEKVICGEEEKAELVAGLQGACASLDAVCSLARDDFGRLLAADPAMFAGLLEHARRA
;
A
#
# COMPACT_ATOMS: atom_id res chain seq x y z
N MET A 1 9.37 -10.18 35.14
CA MET A 1 8.54 -11.40 35.25
C MET A 1 7.05 -11.10 35.14
N ALA A 2 6.50 -10.06 35.78
CA ALA A 2 5.06 -9.72 35.71
C ALA A 2 4.46 -9.33 34.33
N GLY A 3 5.27 -9.11 33.29
CA GLY A 3 4.77 -8.71 31.97
C GLY A 3 4.41 -9.87 31.05
N GLN A 4 4.93 -11.08 31.30
CA GLN A 4 4.64 -12.26 30.49
C GLN A 4 3.37 -12.99 30.99
N ASP A 5 3.15 -13.01 32.32
CA ASP A 5 1.99 -13.66 32.94
C ASP A 5 0.63 -13.09 32.43
N PHE A 6 0.55 -11.77 32.17
CA PHE A 6 -0.68 -11.14 31.64
C PHE A 6 -1.11 -11.67 30.27
N TYR A 7 -0.16 -12.12 29.44
CA TYR A 7 -0.45 -12.62 28.09
C TYR A 7 -0.77 -14.11 28.08
N GLU A 8 -0.29 -14.87 29.07
CA GLU A 8 -0.55 -16.32 29.22
C GLU A 8 -1.88 -16.61 29.92
N GLU A 9 -2.40 -15.69 30.74
CA GLU A 9 -3.68 -15.85 31.47
C GLU A 9 -4.93 -15.43 30.66
N GLN A 10 -4.78 -15.15 29.37
CA GLN A 10 -5.88 -14.68 28.52
C GLN A 10 -6.82 -15.83 28.14
N THR A 11 -7.77 -16.13 29.03
CA THR A 11 -8.75 -17.22 28.87
C THR A 11 -9.56 -17.15 27.58
N TRP A 12 -9.80 -15.95 27.03
CA TRP A 12 -10.51 -15.77 25.77
C TRP A 12 -9.78 -16.38 24.56
N LYS A 13 -8.45 -16.57 24.62
CA LYS A 13 -7.69 -17.24 23.55
C LYS A 13 -7.95 -18.75 23.50
N ALA A 14 -8.37 -19.34 24.61
CA ALA A 14 -8.79 -20.74 24.65
C ALA A 14 -10.13 -20.98 23.95
N ASP A 15 -10.91 -19.92 23.70
CA ASP A 15 -12.22 -19.98 23.09
C ASP A 15 -12.27 -19.15 21.80
N ALA A 16 -12.14 -19.84 20.66
CA ALA A 16 -12.24 -19.21 19.34
C ALA A 16 -13.57 -18.47 19.11
N SER A 17 -14.63 -18.82 19.85
CA SER A 17 -15.92 -18.15 19.77
C SER A 17 -15.88 -16.72 20.30
N ALA A 18 -14.97 -16.39 21.22
CA ALA A 18 -14.85 -15.04 21.77
C ALA A 18 -14.50 -14.01 20.69
N VAL A 19 -13.51 -14.31 19.85
CA VAL A 19 -13.11 -13.45 18.72
C VAL A 19 -14.23 -13.34 17.69
N ALA A 20 -14.90 -14.46 17.39
CA ALA A 20 -16.01 -14.50 16.45
C ALA A 20 -17.21 -13.67 16.94
N LEU A 21 -17.49 -13.69 18.25
CA LEU A 21 -18.58 -12.94 18.87
C LEU A 21 -18.34 -11.43 18.75
N VAL A 22 -17.13 -10.94 19.02
CA VAL A 22 -16.79 -9.51 18.87
C VAL A 22 -17.04 -9.05 17.44
N GLY A 23 -16.54 -9.81 16.45
CA GLY A 23 -16.78 -9.49 15.04
C GLY A 23 -18.25 -9.59 14.65
N TRP A 24 -19.00 -10.54 15.22
CA TRP A 24 -20.44 -10.66 15.00
C TRP A 24 -21.19 -9.44 15.54
N CYS A 25 -20.91 -9.01 16.78
CA CYS A 25 -21.53 -7.84 17.39
C CYS A 25 -21.32 -6.59 16.53
N VAL A 26 -20.07 -6.30 16.15
CA VAL A 26 -19.74 -5.16 15.29
C VAL A 26 -20.51 -5.19 13.96
N ARG A 27 -20.67 -6.38 13.36
CA ARG A 27 -21.39 -6.55 12.09
C ARG A 27 -22.91 -6.60 12.21
N HIS A 28 -23.51 -6.73 13.39
CA HIS A 28 -24.96 -6.91 13.53
C HIS A 28 -25.62 -5.91 14.46
N MET A 29 -24.84 -5.06 15.12
CA MET A 29 -25.37 -3.92 15.84
C MET A 29 -25.95 -2.88 14.88
N ASP A 30 -27.13 -2.37 15.25
CA ASP A 30 -27.73 -1.20 14.63
C ASP A 30 -26.87 0.04 14.86
N ARG A 31 -26.95 1.02 13.96
CA ARG A 31 -26.16 2.26 14.05
C ARG A 31 -26.39 3.00 15.37
N ASP A 32 -27.62 3.02 15.88
CA ASP A 32 -27.96 3.71 17.12
C ASP A 32 -27.43 2.95 18.34
N ALA A 33 -27.39 1.62 18.29
CA ALA A 33 -26.87 0.77 19.36
C ALA A 33 -25.35 0.97 19.60
N TYR A 34 -24.63 1.53 18.62
CA TYR A 34 -23.22 1.89 18.81
C TYR A 34 -23.03 2.95 19.90
N GLU A 35 -23.94 3.91 20.06
CA GLU A 35 -23.82 4.94 21.12
C GLU A 35 -23.95 4.31 22.51
N ASP A 36 -24.90 3.38 22.68
CA ASP A 36 -25.18 2.76 23.98
C ASP A 36 -24.13 1.71 24.36
N LEU A 37 -23.69 0.90 23.39
CA LEU A 37 -22.80 -0.25 23.62
C LEU A 37 -21.32 0.06 23.35
N TRP A 38 -20.98 1.30 22.97
CA TRP A 38 -19.61 1.71 22.60
C TRP A 38 -18.57 1.27 23.62
N HIS A 39 -18.87 1.52 24.90
CA HIS A 39 -17.98 1.26 26.03
C HIS A 39 -17.70 -0.24 26.26
N LEU A 40 -18.56 -1.13 25.75
CA LEU A 40 -18.39 -2.58 25.82
C LEU A 40 -17.69 -3.15 24.59
N ILE A 41 -17.85 -2.51 23.43
CA ILE A 41 -17.28 -2.98 22.15
C ILE A 41 -15.83 -2.54 21.97
N ILE A 42 -15.49 -1.30 22.36
CA ILE A 42 -14.14 -0.78 22.13
C ILE A 42 -13.06 -1.58 22.86
N PRO A 43 -13.18 -1.92 24.16
CA PRO A 43 -12.15 -2.68 24.84
C PRO A 43 -11.78 -4.02 24.16
N PRO A 44 -12.72 -4.92 23.81
CA PRO A 44 -12.35 -6.16 23.14
C PRO A 44 -11.82 -5.94 21.71
N VAL A 45 -12.31 -4.94 20.97
CA VAL A 45 -11.74 -4.58 19.66
C VAL A 45 -10.28 -4.15 19.80
N MET A 46 -9.98 -3.30 20.78
CA MET A 46 -8.61 -2.85 21.07
C MET A 46 -7.73 -3.99 21.57
N THR A 47 -8.24 -4.89 22.42
CA THR A 47 -7.51 -6.09 22.87
C THR A 47 -7.05 -6.95 21.70
N LEU A 48 -7.93 -7.20 20.71
CA LEU A 48 -7.56 -7.93 19.50
C LEU A 48 -6.54 -7.17 18.66
N LEU A 49 -6.78 -5.89 18.42
CA LEU A 49 -5.94 -5.05 17.56
C LEU A 49 -4.52 -4.88 18.13
N ASP A 50 -4.40 -4.69 19.44
CA ASP A 50 -3.11 -4.48 20.11
C ASP A 50 -2.42 -5.80 20.52
N ASP A 51 -3.02 -6.96 20.25
CA ASP A 51 -2.42 -8.26 20.60
C ASP A 51 -1.04 -8.43 19.93
N TYR A 52 -0.10 -9.06 20.64
CA TYR A 52 1.25 -9.29 20.12
C TYR A 52 1.29 -10.42 19.09
N GLN A 53 0.34 -11.36 19.14
CA GLN A 53 0.26 -12.45 18.19
C GLN A 53 -0.43 -11.97 16.92
N THR A 54 0.19 -12.24 15.78
CA THR A 54 -0.24 -11.73 14.48
C THR A 54 -1.60 -12.26 14.04
N GLU A 55 -2.00 -13.45 14.50
CA GLU A 55 -3.33 -14.01 14.22
C GLU A 55 -4.47 -13.16 14.83
N TYR A 56 -4.36 -12.78 16.10
CA TYR A 56 -5.37 -11.97 16.78
C TYR A 56 -5.30 -10.52 16.33
N LYS A 57 -4.10 -10.00 16.09
CA LYS A 57 -3.92 -8.67 15.51
C LYS A 57 -4.62 -8.54 14.16
N LEU A 58 -4.46 -9.52 13.27
CA LEU A 58 -5.17 -9.53 11.99
C LEU A 58 -6.69 -9.54 12.20
N ARG A 59 -7.21 -10.37 13.11
CA ARG A 59 -8.64 -10.37 13.45
C ARG A 59 -9.08 -9.01 13.97
N GLY A 60 -8.29 -8.37 14.82
CA GLY A 60 -8.53 -7.02 15.31
C GLY A 60 -8.64 -6.00 14.17
N VAL A 61 -7.69 -6.01 13.22
CA VAL A 61 -7.74 -5.13 12.05
C VAL A 61 -9.02 -5.34 11.23
N LEU A 62 -9.39 -6.60 10.96
CA LEU A 62 -10.62 -6.92 10.22
C LEU A 62 -11.89 -6.46 10.95
N VAL A 63 -11.95 -6.65 12.27
CA VAL A 63 -13.07 -6.18 13.10
C VAL A 63 -13.14 -4.66 13.09
N VAL A 64 -12.00 -3.95 13.13
CA VAL A 64 -11.96 -2.49 12.99
C VAL A 64 -12.53 -2.06 11.64
N ARG A 65 -12.16 -2.71 10.54
CA ARG A 65 -12.73 -2.40 9.21
C ARG A 65 -14.24 -2.55 9.18
N ASP A 66 -14.75 -3.67 9.71
CA ASP A 66 -16.20 -3.90 9.84
C ASP A 66 -16.88 -2.81 10.68
N MET A 67 -16.22 -2.35 11.75
CA MET A 67 -16.71 -1.30 12.62
C MET A 67 -16.74 0.06 11.92
N LEU A 68 -15.68 0.43 11.20
CA LEU A 68 -15.59 1.71 10.49
C LEU A 68 -16.69 1.87 9.43
N GLY A 69 -17.10 0.78 8.78
CA GLY A 69 -18.22 0.80 7.83
C GLY A 69 -19.59 1.10 8.44
N ARG A 70 -19.72 1.09 9.78
CA ARG A 70 -21.01 1.17 10.49
C ARG A 70 -21.06 2.25 11.56
N ALA A 71 -19.98 2.42 12.31
CA ALA A 71 -19.92 3.35 13.42
C ALA A 71 -20.11 4.80 12.95
N PRO A 72 -20.90 5.63 13.66
CA PRO A 72 -21.03 7.04 13.33
C PRO A 72 -19.68 7.77 13.43
N ALA A 73 -19.30 8.53 12.39
CA ALA A 73 -18.06 9.31 12.38
C ALA A 73 -17.97 10.30 13.57
N SER A 74 -19.10 10.90 13.95
CA SER A 74 -19.19 11.78 15.12
C SER A 74 -18.85 11.07 16.44
N LEU A 75 -19.22 9.79 16.57
CA LEU A 75 -18.94 9.00 17.76
C LEU A 75 -17.44 8.70 17.87
N LEU A 76 -16.81 8.29 16.76
CA LEU A 76 -15.37 8.05 16.66
C LEU A 76 -14.55 9.28 17.06
N GLN A 77 -14.95 10.46 16.59
CA GLN A 77 -14.26 11.73 16.88
C GLN A 77 -14.48 12.18 18.33
N ARG A 78 -15.75 12.24 18.79
CA ARG A 78 -16.10 12.83 20.09
C ARG A 78 -15.62 11.99 21.28
N THR A 79 -15.45 10.68 21.08
CA THR A 79 -14.92 9.76 22.11
C THR A 79 -13.40 9.63 22.08
N GLY A 80 -12.71 10.23 21.10
CA GLY A 80 -11.27 10.11 20.93
C GLY A 80 -10.80 8.75 20.38
N ILE A 81 -11.73 7.84 20.07
CA ILE A 81 -11.40 6.49 19.56
C ILE A 81 -10.75 6.55 18.17
N ALA A 82 -11.08 7.56 17.35
CA ALA A 82 -10.39 7.77 16.08
C ALA A 82 -8.85 7.84 16.27
N ALA A 83 -8.36 8.61 17.24
CA ALA A 83 -6.92 8.75 17.49
C ALA A 83 -6.29 7.47 18.05
N LEU A 84 -7.05 6.74 18.89
CA LEU A 84 -6.62 5.46 19.45
C LEU A 84 -6.47 4.40 18.36
N LEU A 85 -7.49 4.24 17.52
CA LEU A 85 -7.46 3.33 16.37
C LEU A 85 -6.32 3.68 15.41
N GLN A 86 -6.14 4.97 15.10
CA GLN A 86 -5.05 5.41 14.23
C GLN A 86 -3.69 4.97 14.78
N THR A 87 -3.47 5.12 16.09
CA THR A 87 -2.21 4.74 16.74
C THR A 87 -1.98 3.23 16.66
N SER A 88 -3.00 2.43 16.98
CA SER A 88 -2.88 0.97 16.96
C SER A 88 -2.79 0.39 15.54
N LEU A 89 -3.51 0.96 14.57
CA LEU A 89 -3.36 0.60 13.14
C LEU A 89 -1.96 0.97 12.62
N ASN A 90 -1.41 2.12 12.98
CA ASN A 90 -0.04 2.49 12.61
C ASN A 90 0.97 1.48 13.19
N LYS A 91 0.79 1.00 14.42
CA LYS A 91 1.62 -0.07 14.98
C LYS A 91 1.52 -1.37 14.18
N CYS A 92 0.37 -1.68 13.60
CA CYS A 92 0.19 -2.86 12.76
C CYS A 92 1.05 -2.82 11.48
N LEU A 93 1.35 -1.63 10.95
CA LEU A 93 2.27 -1.46 9.82
C LEU A 93 3.72 -1.84 10.17
N GLY A 94 4.04 -1.90 11.46
CA GLY A 94 5.34 -2.35 11.98
C GLY A 94 5.48 -3.85 12.12
N VAL A 95 4.47 -4.64 11.74
CA VAL A 95 4.57 -6.10 11.70
C VAL A 95 5.30 -6.49 10.42
N THR A 96 6.56 -6.89 10.57
CA THR A 96 7.45 -7.23 9.45
C THR A 96 7.73 -8.71 9.29
N ASP A 97 7.20 -9.55 10.19
CA ASP A 97 7.55 -10.96 10.26
C ASP A 97 6.30 -11.83 10.44
N GLY A 98 6.36 -13.03 9.86
CA GLY A 98 5.35 -14.06 10.00
C GLY A 98 4.30 -14.07 8.89
N PRO A 99 3.54 -15.17 8.77
CA PRO A 99 2.69 -15.43 7.61
C PRO A 99 1.55 -14.43 7.42
N GLN A 100 1.15 -13.73 8.49
CA GLN A 100 0.07 -12.75 8.45
C GLN A 100 0.56 -11.34 8.15
N ALA A 101 1.87 -11.06 8.19
CA ALA A 101 2.41 -9.70 8.01
C ALA A 101 1.95 -9.03 6.70
N PRO A 102 1.99 -9.70 5.53
CA PRO A 102 1.52 -9.09 4.28
C PRO A 102 0.01 -8.74 4.32
N ILE A 103 -0.80 -9.58 4.96
CA ILE A 103 -2.24 -9.37 5.06
C ILE A 103 -2.53 -8.23 6.04
N ILE A 104 -1.87 -8.23 7.21
CA ILE A 104 -1.98 -7.14 8.20
C ILE A 104 -1.61 -5.81 7.56
N LEU A 105 -0.54 -5.74 6.76
CA LEU A 105 -0.13 -4.51 6.08
C LEU A 105 -1.24 -3.98 5.16
N ARG A 106 -1.81 -4.83 4.30
CA ARG A 106 -2.90 -4.45 3.39
C ARG A 106 -4.12 -3.98 4.15
N GLU A 107 -4.58 -4.80 5.10
CA GLU A 107 -5.81 -4.56 5.84
C GLU A 107 -5.69 -3.33 6.76
N ALA A 108 -4.53 -3.13 7.41
CA ALA A 108 -4.29 -1.97 8.26
C ALA A 108 -4.17 -0.70 7.42
N SER A 109 -3.52 -0.75 6.25
CA SER A 109 -3.45 0.40 5.33
C SER A 109 -4.85 0.82 4.88
N ASN A 110 -5.68 -0.14 4.47
CA ASN A 110 -7.07 0.12 4.08
C ASN A 110 -7.89 0.67 5.25
N ALA A 111 -7.77 0.08 6.45
CA ALA A 111 -8.46 0.57 7.64
C ALA A 111 -8.05 2.01 8.00
N ILE A 112 -6.78 2.37 7.81
CA ILE A 112 -6.30 3.74 8.01
C ILE A 112 -6.91 4.68 6.97
N LEU A 113 -6.96 4.28 5.69
CA LEU A 113 -7.60 5.09 4.65
C LEU A 113 -9.10 5.33 4.97
N ASP A 114 -9.82 4.27 5.34
CA ASP A 114 -11.23 4.33 5.73
C ASP A 114 -11.42 5.26 6.95
N LEU A 115 -10.56 5.13 7.97
CA LEU A 115 -10.60 5.96 9.17
C LEU A 115 -10.33 7.43 8.86
N VAL A 116 -9.33 7.71 8.02
CA VAL A 116 -8.97 9.07 7.58
C VAL A 116 -10.13 9.68 6.80
N GLU A 117 -10.76 8.93 5.89
CA GLU A 117 -11.94 9.37 5.15
C GLU A 117 -13.12 9.71 6.06
N LEU A 118 -13.42 8.86 7.04
CA LEU A 118 -14.53 9.07 7.96
C LEU A 118 -14.30 10.24 8.92
N THR A 119 -13.05 10.49 9.32
CA THR A 119 -12.74 11.37 10.46
C THR A 119 -12.08 12.69 10.07
N THR A 120 -11.72 12.89 8.81
CA THR A 120 -11.05 14.12 8.35
C THR A 120 -11.75 14.74 7.16
N LEU A 121 -11.67 16.08 7.05
CA LEU A 121 -12.12 16.80 5.86
C LEU A 121 -11.09 16.71 4.75
N GLU A 122 -11.55 16.63 3.50
CA GLU A 122 -10.70 16.72 2.32
C GLU A 122 -9.88 18.01 2.33
N GLY A 123 -8.60 17.91 1.95
CA GLY A 123 -7.67 19.05 1.96
C GLY A 123 -7.23 19.54 3.34
N SER A 124 -7.73 18.98 4.45
CA SER A 124 -7.30 19.39 5.79
C SER A 124 -5.85 18.99 6.09
N ALA A 125 -5.16 19.80 6.90
CA ALA A 125 -3.81 19.49 7.36
C ALA A 125 -3.74 18.18 8.15
N ALA A 126 -4.80 17.86 8.90
CA ALA A 126 -4.90 16.60 9.65
C ALA A 126 -4.92 15.39 8.70
N ARG A 127 -5.75 15.44 7.64
CA ARG A 127 -5.79 14.40 6.60
C ARG A 127 -4.42 14.19 5.97
N PHE A 128 -3.78 15.28 5.55
CA PHE A 128 -2.46 15.23 4.95
C PHE A 128 -1.42 14.60 5.89
N SER A 129 -1.40 15.02 7.17
CA SER A 129 -0.46 14.48 8.15
C SER A 129 -0.65 12.98 8.37
N GLN A 130 -1.90 12.51 8.52
CA GLN A 130 -2.20 11.09 8.75
C GLN A 130 -1.78 10.22 7.57
N LEU A 131 -2.07 10.67 6.34
CA LEU A 131 -1.65 9.96 5.12
C LEU A 131 -0.13 9.97 4.93
N CYS A 132 0.54 11.07 5.30
CA CYS A 132 1.99 11.15 5.32
C CYS A 132 2.63 10.19 6.33
N THR A 133 2.02 10.00 7.49
CA THR A 133 2.46 8.98 8.47
C THR A 133 2.28 7.57 7.92
N LEU A 134 1.14 7.27 7.29
CA LEU A 134 0.90 5.97 6.64
C LEU A 134 1.98 5.66 5.58
N LEU A 135 2.19 6.57 4.63
CA LEU A 135 3.14 6.36 3.54
C LEU A 135 4.61 6.44 4.02
N GLY A 136 4.93 7.50 4.75
CA GLY A 136 6.28 7.86 5.13
C GLY A 136 6.84 7.00 6.24
N ASP A 137 6.13 6.88 7.35
CA ASP A 137 6.62 6.16 8.53
C ASP A 137 6.26 4.68 8.44
N GLY A 138 5.03 4.36 8.01
CA GLY A 138 4.55 3.00 7.85
C GLY A 138 5.22 2.25 6.70
N ILE A 139 4.93 2.63 5.45
CA ILE A 139 5.41 1.88 4.28
C ILE A 139 6.91 2.10 4.06
N ILE A 140 7.35 3.36 3.87
CA ILE A 140 8.74 3.67 3.51
C ILE A 140 9.67 3.46 4.71
N GLY A 141 9.33 4.05 5.85
CA GLY A 141 10.16 4.06 7.05
C GLY A 141 10.25 2.71 7.73
N THR A 142 9.20 1.90 7.67
CA THR A 142 9.16 0.61 8.36
C THR A 142 9.25 -0.56 7.38
N THR A 143 8.24 -0.78 6.54
CA THR A 143 8.18 -1.97 5.67
C THR A 143 9.39 -2.07 4.75
N TRP A 144 9.75 -1.00 4.03
CA TRP A 144 10.87 -1.04 3.09
C TRP A 144 12.24 -1.04 3.76
N THR A 145 12.35 -0.48 4.96
CA THR A 145 13.63 -0.43 5.67
C THR A 145 13.97 -1.77 6.30
N TYR A 146 12.99 -2.44 6.92
CA TYR A 146 13.23 -3.65 7.72
C TYR A 146 12.84 -4.94 7.00
N ALA A 147 11.88 -4.92 6.09
CA ALA A 147 11.37 -6.11 5.42
C ALA A 147 11.61 -6.15 3.91
N ALA A 148 12.62 -5.42 3.41
CA ALA A 148 12.96 -5.42 1.98
C ALA A 148 13.20 -6.81 1.39
N ARG A 149 13.61 -7.78 2.22
CA ARG A 149 13.94 -9.15 1.80
C ARG A 149 12.75 -10.10 1.79
N GLU A 150 11.64 -9.74 2.45
CA GLU A 150 10.44 -10.56 2.46
C GLU A 150 9.58 -10.23 1.24
N LYS A 151 9.58 -11.15 0.26
CA LYS A 151 8.93 -10.90 -1.04
C LYS A 151 7.43 -10.65 -0.90
N ASP A 152 6.73 -11.41 -0.06
CA ASP A 152 5.27 -11.28 0.05
C ASP A 152 4.86 -9.97 0.72
N LEU A 153 5.62 -9.53 1.73
CA LEU A 153 5.38 -8.25 2.39
C LEU A 153 5.76 -7.07 1.47
N MET A 154 6.83 -7.20 0.69
CA MET A 154 7.15 -6.24 -0.37
C MET A 154 6.01 -6.12 -1.39
N LEU A 155 5.47 -7.25 -1.87
CA LEU A 155 4.32 -7.26 -2.78
C LEU A 155 3.12 -6.53 -2.18
N ALA A 156 2.76 -6.87 -0.94
CA ALA A 156 1.67 -6.22 -0.22
C ALA A 156 1.88 -4.69 -0.15
N SER A 157 3.11 -4.24 0.10
CA SER A 157 3.42 -2.81 0.13
C SER A 157 3.26 -2.14 -1.24
N LEU A 158 3.63 -2.81 -2.32
CA LEU A 158 3.48 -2.29 -3.68
C LEU A 158 2.00 -2.20 -4.09
N GLU A 159 1.19 -3.18 -3.68
CA GLU A 159 -0.24 -3.23 -3.98
C GLU A 159 -1.04 -2.16 -3.23
N THR A 160 -0.60 -1.73 -2.04
CA THR A 160 -1.28 -0.68 -1.26
C THR A 160 -0.94 0.73 -1.72
N LEU A 161 0.23 0.93 -2.35
CA LEU A 161 0.71 2.24 -2.79
C LEU A 161 -0.28 3.02 -3.68
N PRO A 162 -0.91 2.43 -4.74
CA PRO A 162 -1.81 3.18 -5.60
C PRO A 162 -2.92 3.90 -4.84
N ALA A 163 -3.60 3.21 -3.92
CA ALA A 163 -4.69 3.79 -3.14
C ALA A 163 -4.20 4.94 -2.25
N ILE A 164 -3.05 4.76 -1.59
CA ILE A 164 -2.46 5.79 -0.71
C ILE A 164 -2.05 7.02 -1.53
N ILE A 165 -1.41 6.82 -2.69
CA ILE A 165 -0.95 7.89 -3.57
C ILE A 165 -2.14 8.63 -4.19
N ASP A 166 -3.20 7.92 -4.58
CA ASP A 166 -4.40 8.53 -5.12
C ASP A 166 -5.06 9.48 -4.13
N VAL A 167 -5.15 9.07 -2.87
CA VAL A 167 -5.74 9.89 -1.80
C VAL A 167 -4.83 11.05 -1.38
N LEU A 168 -3.51 10.83 -1.35
CA LEU A 168 -2.52 11.86 -1.02
C LEU A 168 -2.33 12.89 -2.16
N GLY A 169 -2.61 12.49 -3.40
CA GLY A 169 -2.50 13.32 -4.60
C GLY A 169 -1.09 13.86 -4.79
N VAL A 170 -0.97 15.15 -5.11
CA VAL A 170 0.33 15.83 -5.32
C VAL A 170 1.20 15.82 -4.05
N GLY A 171 0.62 15.59 -2.87
CA GLY A 171 1.35 15.42 -1.62
C GLY A 171 2.37 14.28 -1.65
N ALA A 172 2.13 13.25 -2.47
CA ALA A 172 3.07 12.15 -2.68
C ALA A 172 4.38 12.61 -3.32
N ALA A 173 4.43 13.80 -3.92
CA ALA A 173 5.62 14.37 -4.53
C ALA A 173 6.81 14.44 -3.55
N ARG A 174 6.53 14.64 -2.25
CA ARG A 174 7.55 14.64 -1.18
C ARG A 174 8.36 13.35 -1.11
N TYR A 175 7.76 12.22 -1.50
CA TYR A 175 8.35 10.89 -1.40
C TYR A 175 8.87 10.36 -2.73
N LEU A 176 8.86 11.16 -3.81
CA LEU A 176 9.26 10.71 -5.15
C LEU A 176 10.62 10.03 -5.20
N ARG A 177 11.60 10.54 -4.44
CA ARG A 177 12.92 9.91 -4.39
C ARG A 177 12.84 8.45 -3.92
N ALA A 178 12.10 8.20 -2.83
CA ALA A 178 11.95 6.86 -2.29
C ALA A 178 11.07 5.99 -3.20
N LEU A 179 9.93 6.53 -3.63
CA LEU A 179 8.99 5.82 -4.51
C LEU A 179 9.66 5.41 -5.82
N VAL A 180 10.23 6.36 -6.57
CA VAL A 180 10.86 6.05 -7.86
C VAL A 180 12.05 5.10 -7.69
N SER A 181 12.88 5.30 -6.66
CA SER A 181 14.01 4.41 -6.40
C SER A 181 13.55 2.97 -6.17
N GLN A 182 12.58 2.76 -5.28
CA GLN A 182 12.10 1.42 -4.95
C GLN A 182 11.36 0.77 -6.12
N LEU A 183 10.46 1.51 -6.78
CA LEU A 183 9.68 0.99 -7.90
C LEU A 183 10.60 0.60 -9.08
N SER A 184 11.58 1.45 -9.41
CA SER A 184 12.54 1.14 -10.47
C SER A 184 13.44 -0.03 -10.10
N HIS A 185 13.84 -0.15 -8.83
CA HIS A 185 14.64 -1.27 -8.34
C HIS A 185 13.90 -2.61 -8.53
N VAL A 186 12.61 -2.69 -8.20
CA VAL A 186 11.78 -3.90 -8.39
C VAL A 186 11.71 -4.31 -9.87
N LEU A 187 11.76 -3.36 -10.81
CA LEU A 187 11.77 -3.66 -12.25
C LEU A 187 13.12 -4.18 -12.75
N VAL A 188 14.21 -3.71 -12.14
CA VAL A 188 15.57 -4.08 -12.55
C VAL A 188 16.02 -5.40 -11.92
N GLU A 189 15.61 -5.68 -10.67
CA GLU A 189 15.95 -6.89 -9.94
C GLU A 189 15.19 -8.13 -10.38
N ASP A 190 15.71 -9.31 -10.03
CA ASP A 190 15.07 -10.60 -10.28
C ASP A 190 13.89 -10.88 -9.34
N MET A 191 12.87 -10.03 -9.48
CA MET A 191 11.61 -10.11 -8.76
C MET A 191 10.56 -10.84 -9.61
N PRO A 192 9.63 -11.59 -8.97
CA PRO A 192 8.52 -12.22 -9.67
C PRO A 192 7.69 -11.21 -10.47
N VAL A 193 7.06 -11.66 -11.55
CA VAL A 193 6.28 -10.78 -12.45
C VAL A 193 5.19 -10.03 -11.70
N LYS A 194 4.55 -10.66 -10.70
CA LYS A 194 3.54 -10.01 -9.84
C LYS A 194 4.06 -8.74 -9.18
N HIS A 195 5.31 -8.74 -8.69
CA HIS A 195 5.94 -7.57 -8.09
C HIS A 195 6.23 -6.49 -9.12
N GLN A 196 6.67 -6.89 -10.32
CA GLN A 196 6.93 -5.96 -11.42
C GLN A 196 5.63 -5.27 -11.86
N LEU A 197 4.54 -6.02 -12.02
CA LEU A 197 3.21 -5.49 -12.35
C LEU A 197 2.67 -4.56 -11.26
N ALA A 198 2.78 -4.95 -9.98
CA ALA A 198 2.40 -4.10 -8.86
C ALA A 198 3.23 -2.79 -8.84
N SER A 199 4.53 -2.90 -9.11
CA SER A 199 5.43 -1.75 -9.23
C SER A 199 5.03 -0.82 -10.38
N LEU A 200 4.74 -1.37 -11.57
CA LEU A 200 4.28 -0.59 -12.73
C LEU A 200 2.97 0.14 -12.45
N LYS A 201 1.99 -0.53 -11.83
CA LYS A 201 0.72 0.09 -11.43
C LYS A 201 0.91 1.23 -10.43
N ALA A 202 1.79 1.05 -9.44
CA ALA A 202 2.14 2.11 -8.50
C ALA A 202 2.86 3.27 -9.22
N LEU A 203 3.76 2.97 -10.16
CA LEU A 203 4.50 3.96 -10.94
C LEU A 203 3.58 4.78 -11.85
N GLU A 204 2.62 4.16 -12.53
CA GLU A 204 1.59 4.85 -13.31
C GLU A 204 0.77 5.80 -12.42
N THR A 205 0.41 5.36 -11.21
CA THR A 205 -0.30 6.20 -10.24
C THR A 205 0.55 7.40 -9.80
N VAL A 206 1.86 7.20 -9.55
CA VAL A 206 2.81 8.28 -9.28
C VAL A 206 2.87 9.25 -10.46
N LEU A 207 3.00 8.77 -11.69
CA LEU A 207 3.08 9.61 -12.89
C LEU A 207 1.79 10.44 -13.05
N LYS A 208 0.62 9.83 -12.85
CA LYS A 208 -0.68 10.50 -12.95
C LYS A 208 -0.88 11.57 -11.88
N ARG A 209 -0.47 11.32 -10.63
CA ARG A 209 -0.72 12.24 -9.50
C ARG A 209 0.38 13.26 -9.27
N CYS A 210 1.62 12.90 -9.55
CA CYS A 210 2.82 13.73 -9.29
C CYS A 210 3.48 14.24 -10.57
N GLY A 211 2.80 14.16 -11.72
CA GLY A 211 3.39 14.41 -13.03
C GLY A 211 4.20 15.70 -13.19
N PRO A 212 3.75 16.88 -12.69
CA PRO A 212 4.55 18.10 -12.76
C PRO A 212 5.94 17.98 -12.09
N CYS A 213 6.06 17.12 -11.09
CA CYS A 213 7.26 16.92 -10.29
C CYS A 213 8.15 15.76 -10.79
N THR A 214 7.71 14.98 -11.77
CA THR A 214 8.44 13.77 -12.23
C THR A 214 9.53 14.07 -13.26
N HIS A 215 9.63 15.31 -13.76
CA HIS A 215 10.62 15.71 -14.78
C HIS A 215 12.07 15.36 -14.44
N ARG A 216 12.44 15.42 -13.15
CA ARG A 216 13.78 15.08 -12.64
C ARG A 216 14.04 13.58 -12.59
N TRP A 217 12.98 12.79 -12.45
CA TRP A 217 13.04 11.34 -12.23
C TRP A 217 12.83 10.54 -13.52
N ARG A 218 12.45 11.20 -14.62
CA ARG A 218 12.15 10.56 -15.91
C ARG A 218 13.24 9.61 -16.39
N GLY A 219 14.52 9.98 -16.24
CA GLY A 219 15.64 9.15 -16.69
C GLY A 219 15.77 7.86 -15.87
N THR A 220 15.56 7.94 -14.56
CA THR A 220 15.56 6.76 -13.67
C THR A 220 14.39 5.83 -13.96
N ILE A 221 13.20 6.42 -14.15
CA ILE A 221 11.98 5.68 -14.52
C ILE A 221 12.19 4.94 -15.84
N LEU A 222 12.67 5.67 -16.85
CA LEU A 222 12.90 5.13 -18.18
C LEU A 222 14.00 4.05 -18.20
N ASP A 223 15.10 4.25 -17.46
CA ASP A 223 16.16 3.25 -17.32
C ASP A 223 15.63 1.96 -16.67
N GLY A 224 14.80 2.06 -15.63
CA GLY A 224 14.16 0.91 -15.00
C GLY A 224 13.24 0.12 -15.94
N ILE A 225 12.38 0.84 -16.67
CA ILE A 225 11.48 0.25 -17.68
C ILE A 225 12.27 -0.42 -18.82
N ALA A 226 13.29 0.28 -19.35
CA ALA A 226 14.11 -0.23 -20.44
C ALA A 226 14.90 -1.48 -20.05
N ARG A 227 15.47 -1.53 -18.84
CA ARG A 227 16.17 -2.71 -18.33
C ARG A 227 15.22 -3.89 -18.12
N SER A 228 14.03 -3.65 -17.56
CA SER A 228 13.01 -4.68 -17.42
C SER A 228 12.60 -5.26 -18.78
N TRP A 229 12.39 -4.38 -19.78
CA TRP A 229 12.11 -4.79 -21.15
C TRP A 229 13.21 -5.66 -21.76
N VAL A 230 14.47 -5.23 -21.66
CA VAL A 230 15.61 -6.01 -22.18
C VAL A 230 15.67 -7.39 -21.54
N ARG A 231 15.50 -7.48 -20.22
CA ARG A 231 15.49 -8.78 -19.52
C ARG A 231 14.35 -9.68 -20.00
N LEU A 232 13.18 -9.11 -20.30
CA LEU A 232 12.04 -9.84 -20.83
C LEU A 232 12.28 -10.37 -22.25
N MET A 233 12.92 -9.56 -23.10
CA MET A 233 13.24 -9.92 -24.49
C MET A 233 14.39 -10.92 -24.59
N GLU A 234 15.35 -10.84 -23.68
CA GLU A 234 16.44 -11.83 -23.54
C GLU A 234 15.99 -13.13 -22.84
N GLU A 235 14.69 -13.29 -22.55
CA GLU A 235 14.10 -14.45 -21.86
C GLU A 235 14.75 -14.76 -20.51
N LYS A 236 15.33 -13.75 -19.87
CA LYS A 236 15.92 -13.84 -18.53
C LYS A 236 14.87 -13.82 -17.43
N VAL A 237 13.60 -13.58 -17.78
CA VAL A 237 12.45 -13.61 -16.87
C VAL A 237 11.68 -14.89 -17.10
N ILE A 238 11.67 -15.77 -16.10
CA ILE A 238 10.88 -17.01 -16.13
C ILE A 238 9.42 -16.66 -15.83
N CYS A 239 8.55 -16.71 -16.84
CA CYS A 239 7.13 -16.39 -16.70
C CYS A 239 6.27 -17.12 -17.75
N GLY A 240 4.97 -17.23 -17.47
CA GLY A 240 4.00 -17.74 -18.46
C GLY A 240 3.76 -16.75 -19.60
N GLU A 241 3.18 -17.21 -20.71
CA GLU A 241 2.86 -16.33 -21.86
C GLU A 241 1.88 -15.21 -21.48
N GLU A 242 0.90 -15.49 -20.62
CA GLU A 242 -0.06 -14.49 -20.11
C GLU A 242 0.64 -13.42 -19.26
N GLU A 243 1.47 -13.83 -18.30
CA GLU A 243 2.25 -12.92 -17.45
C GLU A 243 3.23 -12.06 -18.26
N LYS A 244 3.83 -12.63 -19.31
CA LYS A 244 4.69 -11.90 -20.25
C LYS A 244 3.90 -10.83 -21.00
N ALA A 245 2.71 -11.15 -21.49
CA ALA A 245 1.85 -10.21 -22.19
C ALA A 245 1.39 -9.05 -21.28
N GLU A 246 1.00 -9.36 -20.03
CA GLU A 246 0.66 -8.35 -19.03
C GLU A 246 1.84 -7.43 -18.71
N LEU A 247 3.04 -7.99 -18.56
CA LEU A 247 4.24 -7.21 -18.29
C LEU A 247 4.61 -6.29 -19.46
N VAL A 248 4.52 -6.79 -20.69
CA VAL A 248 4.70 -5.97 -21.91
C VAL A 248 3.70 -4.81 -21.92
N ALA A 249 2.42 -5.09 -21.68
CA ALA A 249 1.38 -4.06 -21.66
C ALA A 249 1.63 -3.02 -20.57
N GLY A 250 2.04 -3.45 -19.36
CA GLY A 250 2.37 -2.55 -18.26
C GLY A 250 3.59 -1.67 -18.55
N LEU A 251 4.64 -2.22 -19.16
CA LEU A 251 5.84 -1.44 -19.53
C LEU A 251 5.51 -0.40 -20.61
N GLN A 252 4.72 -0.78 -21.61
CA GLN A 252 4.23 0.14 -22.64
C GLN A 252 3.30 1.22 -22.07
N GLY A 253 2.41 0.86 -21.14
CA GLY A 253 1.50 1.77 -20.43
C GLY A 253 2.24 2.80 -19.57
N ALA A 254 3.28 2.37 -18.86
CA ALA A 254 4.15 3.26 -18.09
C ALA A 254 4.92 4.25 -18.99
N CYS A 255 5.44 3.80 -20.15
CA CYS A 255 6.06 4.68 -21.15
C CYS A 255 5.08 5.71 -21.72
N ALA A 256 3.87 5.29 -22.08
CA ALA A 256 2.83 6.20 -22.57
C ALA A 256 2.41 7.22 -21.50
N SER A 257 2.30 6.79 -20.25
CA SER A 257 2.03 7.67 -19.10
C SER A 257 3.16 8.68 -18.88
N LEU A 258 4.41 8.27 -19.06
CA LEU A 258 5.57 9.16 -18.96
C LEU A 258 5.58 10.20 -20.08
N ASP A 259 5.25 9.82 -21.32
CA ASP A 259 5.17 10.75 -22.46
C ASP A 259 4.07 11.80 -22.27
N ALA A 260 2.88 11.36 -21.85
CA ALA A 260 1.73 12.23 -21.61
C ALA A 260 2.02 13.29 -20.54
N VAL A 261 2.85 12.94 -19.56
CA VAL A 261 3.17 13.79 -18.41
C VAL A 261 4.39 14.68 -18.65
N CYS A 262 5.37 14.21 -19.43
CA CYS A 262 6.65 14.90 -19.62
C CYS A 262 7.06 14.92 -21.09
N SER A 263 6.86 16.05 -21.77
CA SER A 263 7.27 16.23 -23.17
C SER A 263 8.77 16.02 -23.40
N LEU A 264 9.61 16.28 -22.38
CA LEU A 264 11.05 16.03 -22.43
C LEU A 264 11.41 14.53 -22.46
N ALA A 265 10.48 13.63 -22.15
CA ALA A 265 10.69 12.20 -22.28
C ALA A 265 10.86 11.79 -23.76
N ARG A 266 10.33 12.56 -24.72
CA ARG A 266 10.48 12.29 -26.16
C ARG A 266 11.94 12.31 -26.61
N ASP A 267 12.72 13.22 -26.08
CA ASP A 267 14.16 13.29 -26.36
C ASP A 267 14.87 12.04 -25.84
N ASP A 268 14.48 11.57 -24.65
CA ASP A 268 15.04 10.37 -24.03
C ASP A 268 14.60 9.08 -24.75
N PHE A 269 13.35 9.01 -25.24
CA PHE A 269 12.88 7.93 -26.12
C PHE A 269 13.63 7.92 -27.46
N GLY A 270 13.90 9.09 -28.03
CA GLY A 270 14.72 9.21 -29.24
C GLY A 270 16.13 8.66 -29.04
N ARG A 271 16.74 8.94 -27.88
CA ARG A 271 18.07 8.40 -27.52
C ARG A 271 18.06 6.88 -27.34
N LEU A 272 17.02 6.31 -26.72
CA LEU A 272 16.87 4.86 -26.59
C LEU A 272 16.74 4.17 -27.96
N LEU A 273 15.91 4.72 -28.85
CA LEU A 273 15.74 4.19 -30.20
C LEU A 273 17.01 4.32 -31.04
N ALA A 274 17.78 5.39 -30.86
CA ALA A 274 19.07 5.55 -31.53
C ALA A 274 20.12 4.53 -31.04
N ALA A 275 20.00 4.05 -29.80
CA ALA A 275 20.91 3.03 -29.25
C ALA A 275 20.63 1.64 -29.84
N ASP A 276 19.36 1.21 -29.87
CA ASP A 276 18.95 -0.05 -30.52
C ASP A 276 17.49 0.03 -31.02
N PRO A 277 17.26 0.31 -32.32
CA PRO A 277 15.92 0.39 -32.88
C PRO A 277 15.17 -0.93 -32.85
N ALA A 278 15.86 -2.06 -33.00
CA ALA A 278 15.22 -3.37 -33.07
C ALA A 278 14.73 -3.81 -31.68
N MET A 279 15.50 -3.51 -30.63
CA MET A 279 15.16 -3.85 -29.26
C MET A 279 14.01 -3.01 -28.70
N PHE A 280 14.04 -1.68 -28.91
CA PHE A 280 13.12 -0.75 -28.22
C PHE A 280 11.92 -0.28 -29.04
N ALA A 281 11.82 -0.64 -30.33
CA ALA A 281 10.65 -0.30 -31.14
C ALA A 281 9.34 -0.80 -30.54
N GLY A 282 9.32 -2.07 -30.09
CA GLY A 282 8.15 -2.69 -29.45
C GLY A 282 7.74 -2.03 -28.14
N LEU A 283 8.70 -1.51 -27.35
CA LEU A 283 8.42 -0.84 -26.08
C LEU A 283 7.68 0.50 -26.28
N LEU A 284 7.96 1.19 -27.39
CA LEU A 284 7.50 2.56 -27.63
C LEU A 284 6.34 2.66 -28.63
N GLU A 285 5.75 1.53 -29.06
CA GLU A 285 4.64 1.54 -30.02
C GLU A 285 3.42 2.35 -29.55
N HIS A 286 3.09 2.28 -28.25
CA HIS A 286 1.95 2.98 -27.67
C HIS A 286 2.23 4.46 -27.36
N ALA A 287 3.46 4.79 -26.95
CA ALA A 287 3.88 6.17 -26.70
C ALA A 287 3.94 7.02 -27.99
N ARG A 288 3.96 6.39 -29.18
CA ARG A 288 3.93 7.08 -30.49
C ARG A 288 2.53 7.45 -30.98
N ARG A 289 1.46 6.91 -30.40
CA ARG A 289 0.07 7.08 -30.88
C ARG A 289 -0.72 8.14 -30.09
N ALA A 290 -0.15 8.71 -29.03
CA ALA A 290 -0.73 9.81 -28.24
C ALA A 290 -0.16 11.17 -28.68
#